data_AF-A0A7V2QHJ1-F1
#
_entry.id   AF-A0A7V2QHJ1-F1
#
_cell.length_a   1.000
_cell.length_b   1.000
_cell.length_c   1.000
_cell.angle_alpha   90.00
_cell.angle_beta   90.00
_cell.angle_gamma   90.00
#
_symmetry.space_group_name_H-M   'P 1'
#
loop_
_entity.id
_entity.type
_entity.pdbx_description
1 polymer ?
#
loop_
_entity_poly.entity_id
_entity_poly.type
_entity_poly.pdbx_seq_one_letter_code
_entity_poly.pdbx_strand_id
1 'polypeptide(L)'
;MSWQNRNSKILADETFAAYPFIQYVHDGSMLEPRSDTGGFAMPVEQAELLETAPAGAEVYTLTFRSGEETEVYFVDWLEIVPLTTRFAWIKDGVRLQEYVEGARGKLQLLAYVKDRDGNWAGPVMLTVKGTASKDLSAAVKQHRARVRKATRGKAPACYFSMLIHTGEPKLVGKQQKSRVTPIVLDEGEFDPDSAYVGDALADRIEQEWEEYKRWAEAWKNPGPNGEGEISEEDAEETTPKGLPERAVETYQEFQEWLSVRLPFRSQKYGAEATIGDLYDAGDVEALKALVAWCEQRPRHADVKEAALAALEALEKGDGGEAEEIPF
;
A
#
# COMPACT_ATOMS: atom_id res chain seq x y z
N MET A 1 -24.29 0.77 -34.92
CA MET A 1 -24.62 -0.19 -33.85
C MET A 1 -25.02 0.59 -32.61
N SER A 2 -26.22 0.37 -32.05
CA SER A 2 -26.79 1.26 -31.00
C SER A 2 -26.28 1.00 -29.58
N TRP A 3 -25.59 -0.12 -29.34
CA TRP A 3 -25.03 -0.46 -28.03
C TRP A 3 -23.75 0.32 -27.70
N GLN A 4 -23.02 0.84 -28.70
CA GLN A 4 -21.78 1.62 -28.50
C GLN A 4 -22.04 3.02 -27.92
N ASN A 5 -23.28 3.52 -28.00
CA ASN A 5 -23.68 4.84 -27.50
C ASN A 5 -24.51 4.77 -26.21
N ARG A 6 -24.53 3.61 -25.53
CA ARG A 6 -25.27 3.42 -24.28
C ARG A 6 -24.39 3.76 -23.08
N ASN A 7 -24.71 4.87 -22.40
CA ASN A 7 -24.20 5.13 -21.05
C ASN A 7 -24.93 4.23 -20.05
N SER A 8 -24.35 3.07 -19.73
CA SER A 8 -24.90 2.13 -18.75
C SER A 8 -24.45 2.51 -17.34
N LYS A 9 -25.40 2.84 -16.46
CA LYS A 9 -25.13 2.96 -15.02
C LYS A 9 -24.71 1.63 -14.38
N ILE A 10 -25.07 0.50 -15.01
CA ILE A 10 -24.72 -0.85 -14.54
C ILE A 10 -23.23 -1.14 -14.78
N LEU A 11 -22.60 -0.60 -15.83
CA LEU A 11 -21.15 -0.74 -16.02
C LEU A 11 -20.35 0.06 -14.97
N ALA A 12 -20.91 1.15 -14.46
CA ALA A 12 -20.36 1.91 -13.33
C ALA A 12 -20.53 1.16 -12.00
N ASP A 13 -21.58 0.34 -11.85
CA ASP A 13 -21.78 -0.54 -10.69
C ASP A 13 -20.97 -1.85 -10.79
N GLU A 14 -20.69 -2.35 -12.01
CA GLU A 14 -19.81 -3.51 -12.26
C GLU A 14 -18.33 -3.16 -12.03
N THR A 15 -17.97 -1.88 -12.04
CA THR A 15 -16.67 -1.38 -11.59
C THR A 15 -16.76 -1.06 -10.10
N PHE A 16 -16.29 -1.98 -9.26
CA PHE A 16 -16.15 -1.84 -7.80
C PHE A 16 -15.99 -0.38 -7.33
N ALA A 17 -16.91 0.11 -6.49
CA ALA A 17 -16.94 1.44 -5.87
C ALA A 17 -15.81 2.39 -6.33
N ALA A 18 -16.07 3.09 -7.44
CA ALA A 18 -15.15 4.05 -8.02
C ALA A 18 -15.18 5.35 -7.20
N TYR A 19 -14.27 5.47 -6.24
CA TYR A 19 -14.05 6.72 -5.51
C TYR A 19 -13.26 7.71 -6.38
N PRO A 20 -13.50 9.03 -6.25
CA PRO A 20 -12.62 10.05 -6.81
C PRO A 20 -11.19 9.78 -6.39
N PHE A 21 -10.22 9.99 -7.29
CA PHE A 21 -8.85 9.58 -7.03
C PHE A 21 -7.85 10.73 -7.08
N ILE A 22 -6.80 10.55 -6.29
CA ILE A 22 -5.59 11.37 -6.29
C ILE A 22 -4.44 10.45 -6.73
N GLN A 23 -3.66 10.87 -7.71
CA GLN A 23 -2.51 10.11 -8.19
C GLN A 23 -1.21 10.74 -7.68
N TYR A 24 -0.30 9.91 -7.19
CA TYR A 24 1.05 10.37 -6.89
C TYR A 24 1.90 10.47 -8.17
N VAL A 25 2.50 11.65 -8.36
CA VAL A 25 3.41 11.99 -9.44
C VAL A 25 4.83 11.96 -8.87
N HIS A 26 5.68 11.10 -9.41
CA HIS A 26 7.05 10.90 -8.90
C HIS A 26 8.02 12.03 -9.24
N ASP A 27 7.81 12.67 -10.38
CA ASP A 27 8.73 13.63 -10.97
C ASP A 27 7.98 14.90 -11.37
N GLY A 28 8.27 15.99 -10.67
CA GLY A 28 7.70 17.32 -10.95
C GLY A 28 8.08 17.90 -12.30
N SER A 29 9.02 17.28 -13.04
CA SER A 29 9.33 17.65 -14.43
C SER A 29 8.19 17.35 -15.41
N MET A 30 7.25 16.48 -15.03
CA MET A 30 6.05 16.15 -15.82
C MET A 30 4.91 17.14 -15.62
N LEU A 31 5.13 18.20 -14.84
CA LEU A 31 4.14 19.21 -14.52
C LEU A 31 4.44 20.53 -15.22
N GLU A 32 3.40 21.28 -15.53
CA GLU A 32 3.47 22.68 -15.95
C GLU A 32 2.51 23.53 -15.07
N PRO A 33 3.01 24.50 -14.26
CA PRO A 33 4.43 24.82 -14.10
C PRO A 33 5.23 23.67 -13.49
N ARG A 34 6.52 23.58 -13.83
CA ARG A 34 7.40 22.54 -13.30
C ARG A 34 7.53 22.66 -11.78
N SER A 35 7.48 21.51 -11.10
CA SER A 35 7.76 21.42 -9.67
C SER A 35 9.16 20.85 -9.44
N ASP A 36 9.82 21.34 -8.38
CA ASP A 36 11.09 20.78 -7.92
C ASP A 36 10.93 19.38 -7.33
N THR A 37 9.73 19.03 -6.87
CA THR A 37 9.40 17.71 -6.31
C THR A 37 8.25 17.05 -7.07
N GLY A 38 8.10 15.75 -6.90
CA GLY A 38 6.83 15.08 -7.17
C GLY A 38 5.72 15.57 -6.23
N GLY A 39 4.56 14.92 -6.25
CA GLY A 39 3.45 15.29 -5.37
C GLY A 39 2.17 14.57 -5.70
N PHE A 40 1.06 15.12 -5.22
CA PHE A 40 -0.26 14.54 -5.31
C PHE A 40 -1.08 15.35 -6.31
N ALA A 41 -1.50 14.69 -7.38
CA ALA A 41 -2.27 15.30 -8.47
C ALA A 41 -3.67 14.70 -8.51
N MET A 42 -4.69 15.53 -8.33
CA MET A 42 -6.09 15.17 -8.52
C MET A 42 -6.57 15.75 -9.85
N PRO A 43 -6.97 14.94 -10.85
CA PRO A 43 -7.52 15.49 -12.09
C PRO A 43 -8.72 16.39 -11.81
N VAL A 44 -8.87 17.48 -12.55
CA VAL A 44 -9.97 18.44 -12.35
C VAL A 44 -11.33 17.76 -12.43
N GLU A 45 -11.52 16.83 -13.37
CA GLU A 45 -12.75 16.02 -13.47
C GLU A 45 -13.05 15.23 -12.18
N GLN A 46 -12.03 14.76 -11.48
CA GLN A 46 -12.21 14.04 -10.21
C GLN A 46 -12.56 15.00 -9.08
N ALA A 47 -11.99 16.20 -9.09
CA ALA A 47 -12.32 17.25 -8.12
C ALA A 47 -13.74 17.78 -8.33
N GLU A 48 -14.23 17.84 -9.57
CA GLU A 48 -15.64 18.13 -9.86
C GLU A 48 -16.57 17.06 -9.29
N LEU A 49 -16.21 15.78 -9.41
CA LEU A 49 -16.96 14.67 -8.79
C LEU A 49 -16.96 14.73 -7.26
N LEU A 50 -15.86 15.20 -6.66
CA LEU A 50 -15.74 15.39 -5.21
C LEU A 50 -16.36 16.71 -4.73
N GLU A 51 -16.70 17.60 -5.66
CA GLU A 51 -17.13 18.99 -5.42
C GLU A 51 -16.10 19.84 -4.66
N THR A 52 -14.83 19.41 -4.60
CA THR A 52 -13.74 20.14 -3.95
C THR A 52 -12.36 19.63 -4.38
N ALA A 53 -11.31 20.30 -3.93
CA ALA A 53 -9.92 19.94 -4.17
C ALA A 53 -9.14 19.90 -2.85
N PRO A 54 -7.96 19.23 -2.80
CA PRO A 54 -7.12 19.21 -1.62
C PRO A 54 -6.73 20.61 -1.14
N ALA A 55 -6.55 20.74 0.17
CA ALA A 55 -6.05 21.96 0.81
C ALA A 55 -4.74 22.42 0.17
N GLY A 56 -4.63 23.73 -0.13
CA GLY A 56 -3.43 24.30 -0.74
C GLY A 56 -3.21 23.95 -2.21
N ALA A 57 -4.15 23.28 -2.88
CA ALA A 57 -3.95 22.85 -4.26
C ALA A 57 -3.96 23.98 -5.28
N GLU A 58 -2.98 23.95 -6.17
CA GLU A 58 -2.84 24.84 -7.33
C GLU A 58 -3.13 24.08 -8.64
N VAL A 59 -3.48 24.81 -9.70
CA VAL A 59 -3.83 24.22 -11.00
C VAL A 59 -2.57 24.04 -11.84
N TYR A 60 -2.29 22.80 -12.20
CA TYR A 60 -1.13 22.38 -12.97
C TYR A 60 -1.61 21.55 -14.18
N THR A 61 -0.79 21.47 -15.23
CA THR A 61 -0.97 20.49 -16.31
C THR A 61 -0.01 19.33 -16.10
N LEU A 62 -0.52 18.10 -16.04
CA LEU A 62 0.28 16.88 -15.96
C LEU A 62 0.42 16.26 -17.35
N THR A 63 1.66 16.09 -17.82
CA THR A 63 1.96 15.39 -19.07
C THR A 63 2.33 13.94 -18.78
N PHE A 64 1.54 12.99 -19.28
CA PHE A 64 1.81 11.56 -19.17
C PHE A 64 2.92 11.13 -20.13
N ARG A 65 3.48 9.94 -19.90
CA ARG A 65 4.50 9.35 -20.80
C ARG A 65 4.00 9.11 -22.22
N SER A 66 2.69 8.97 -22.41
CA SER A 66 2.04 8.89 -23.73
C SER A 66 2.09 10.22 -24.50
N GLY A 67 2.43 11.33 -23.84
CA GLY A 67 2.29 12.69 -24.36
C GLY A 67 0.89 13.27 -24.16
N GLU A 68 -0.04 12.52 -23.55
CA GLU A 68 -1.34 13.04 -23.15
C GLU A 68 -1.20 14.03 -22.00
N GLU A 69 -2.01 15.08 -22.00
CA GLU A 69 -2.00 16.12 -20.99
C GLU A 69 -3.35 16.17 -20.27
N THR A 70 -3.32 16.44 -18.97
CA THR A 70 -4.54 16.59 -18.17
C THR A 70 -4.34 17.66 -17.12
N GLU A 71 -5.36 18.51 -16.95
CA GLU A 71 -5.38 19.50 -15.88
C GLU A 71 -5.60 18.83 -14.52
N VAL A 72 -4.78 19.19 -13.54
CA VAL A 72 -4.78 18.61 -12.21
C VAL A 72 -4.70 19.70 -11.14
N TYR A 73 -5.36 19.45 -10.00
CA TYR A 73 -5.07 20.12 -8.74
C TYR A 73 -3.87 19.42 -8.10
N PHE A 74 -2.76 20.13 -7.99
CA PHE A 74 -1.48 19.62 -7.49
C PHE A 74 -1.14 20.19 -6.11
N VAL A 75 -0.62 19.32 -5.24
CA VAL A 75 -0.04 19.66 -3.93
C VAL A 75 1.16 18.77 -3.64
N ASP A 76 2.12 19.27 -2.87
CA ASP A 76 3.27 18.51 -2.38
C ASP A 76 3.06 17.91 -0.98
N TRP A 77 1.93 18.21 -0.33
CA TRP A 77 1.49 17.63 0.93
C TRP A 77 -0.01 17.30 0.93
N LEU A 78 -0.42 16.35 1.78
CA LEU A 78 -1.82 16.05 2.06
C LEU A 78 -2.00 15.78 3.54
N GLU A 79 -3.00 16.41 4.14
CA GLU A 79 -3.56 15.94 5.42
C GLU A 79 -4.72 14.98 5.12
N ILE A 80 -4.62 13.75 5.62
CA ILE A 80 -5.55 12.67 5.29
C ILE A 80 -5.99 11.88 6.52
N VAL A 81 -7.16 11.27 6.44
CA VAL A 81 -7.66 10.28 7.40
C VAL A 81 -7.59 8.90 6.75
N PRO A 82 -6.57 8.08 7.04
CA PRO A 82 -6.36 6.81 6.36
C PRO A 82 -7.37 5.76 6.84
N LEU A 83 -8.15 5.19 5.92
CA LEU A 83 -9.16 4.18 6.23
C LEU A 83 -8.59 2.77 6.04
N THR A 84 -8.32 2.39 4.80
CA THR A 84 -7.85 1.05 4.44
C THR A 84 -7.08 1.06 3.13
N THR A 85 -6.32 0.01 2.88
CA THR A 85 -5.46 -0.11 1.69
C THR A 85 -5.75 -1.39 0.93
N ARG A 86 -5.56 -1.34 -0.38
CA ARG A 86 -5.47 -2.52 -1.24
C ARG A 86 -4.23 -2.42 -2.14
N PHE A 87 -3.66 -3.57 -2.45
CA PHE A 87 -2.41 -3.68 -3.21
C PHE A 87 -2.56 -4.72 -4.31
N ALA A 88 -1.93 -4.47 -5.45
CA ALA A 88 -1.77 -5.45 -6.50
C ALA A 88 -0.49 -5.20 -7.29
N TRP A 89 0.01 -6.25 -7.92
CA TRP A 89 1.07 -6.14 -8.92
C TRP A 89 0.45 -5.83 -10.27
N ILE A 90 1.04 -4.93 -11.05
CA ILE A 90 0.54 -4.55 -12.37
C ILE A 90 1.61 -4.83 -13.41
N LYS A 91 1.30 -5.63 -14.43
CA LYS A 91 2.15 -5.89 -15.60
C LYS A 91 1.30 -5.79 -16.85
N ASP A 92 1.73 -5.01 -17.84
CA ASP A 92 1.04 -4.87 -19.14
C ASP A 92 -0.46 -4.52 -19.05
N GLY A 93 -0.83 -3.74 -18.03
CA GLY A 93 -2.22 -3.34 -17.76
C GLY A 93 -3.06 -4.37 -17.00
N VAL A 94 -2.49 -5.56 -16.74
CA VAL A 94 -3.11 -6.68 -16.04
C VAL A 94 -2.81 -6.63 -14.55
N ARG A 95 -3.80 -7.01 -13.72
CA ARG A 95 -3.65 -7.09 -12.26
C ARG A 95 -3.24 -8.50 -11.83
N LEU A 96 -2.08 -8.59 -11.21
CA LEU A 96 -1.48 -9.82 -10.71
C LEU A 96 -1.56 -9.86 -9.18
N GLN A 97 -1.84 -11.05 -8.64
CA GLN A 97 -1.83 -11.30 -7.19
C GLN A 97 -0.38 -11.42 -6.67
N GLU A 98 0.48 -12.03 -7.47
CA GLU A 98 1.87 -12.31 -7.12
C GLU A 98 2.82 -11.48 -8.00
N TYR A 99 4.02 -11.26 -7.48
CA TYR A 99 5.04 -10.53 -8.22
C TYR A 99 5.52 -11.39 -9.40
N VAL A 100 5.45 -10.82 -10.59
CA VAL A 100 6.12 -11.34 -11.79
C VAL A 100 7.20 -10.35 -12.18
N GLU A 101 8.31 -10.83 -12.72
CA GLU A 101 9.38 -9.96 -13.19
C GLU A 101 8.85 -8.88 -14.16
N GLY A 102 9.25 -7.63 -13.89
CA GLY A 102 8.79 -6.44 -14.60
C GLY A 102 7.48 -5.84 -14.07
N ALA A 103 6.75 -6.54 -13.20
CA ALA A 103 5.53 -6.01 -12.60
C ALA A 103 5.83 -4.83 -11.65
N ARG A 104 4.91 -3.88 -11.59
CA ARG A 104 5.00 -2.71 -10.71
C ARG A 104 3.92 -2.78 -9.64
N GLY A 105 4.33 -2.68 -8.38
CA GLY A 105 3.39 -2.64 -7.27
C GLY A 105 2.53 -1.38 -7.34
N LYS A 106 1.21 -1.54 -7.26
CA LYS A 106 0.23 -0.46 -7.17
C LYS A 106 -0.47 -0.58 -5.82
N LEU A 107 -0.30 0.44 -4.99
CA LEU A 107 -1.02 0.56 -3.72
C LEU A 107 -2.10 1.63 -3.89
N GLN A 108 -3.28 1.32 -3.37
CA GLN A 108 -4.36 2.29 -3.23
C GLN A 108 -4.73 2.41 -1.76
N LEU A 109 -4.76 3.65 -1.27
CA LEU A 109 -5.24 4.01 0.06
C LEU A 109 -6.60 4.70 -0.10
N LEU A 110 -7.63 4.17 0.55
CA LEU A 110 -8.88 4.86 0.74
C LEU A 110 -8.75 5.78 1.97
N ALA A 111 -9.07 7.05 1.81
CA ALA A 111 -8.92 8.06 2.84
C ALA A 111 -9.95 9.18 2.72
N TYR A 112 -10.16 9.96 3.78
CA TYR A 112 -10.65 11.33 3.64
C TYR A 112 -9.46 12.26 3.49
N VAL A 113 -9.63 13.38 2.78
CA VAL A 113 -8.61 14.40 2.55
C VAL A 113 -9.10 15.74 3.08
N LYS A 114 -8.18 16.53 3.63
CA LYS A 114 -8.48 17.91 4.02
C LYS A 114 -8.66 18.76 2.76
N ASP A 115 -9.79 19.44 2.66
CA ASP A 115 -10.12 20.29 1.52
C ASP A 115 -9.67 21.75 1.70
N ARG A 116 -9.87 22.56 0.66
CA ARG A 116 -9.52 23.99 0.65
C ARG A 116 -10.16 24.83 1.76
N ASP A 117 -11.32 24.41 2.25
CA ASP A 117 -12.05 25.09 3.32
C ASP A 117 -11.68 24.55 4.71
N GLY A 118 -10.79 23.56 4.77
CA GLY A 118 -10.39 22.89 6.01
C GLY A 118 -11.39 21.85 6.50
N ASN A 119 -12.32 21.41 5.66
CA ASN A 119 -13.23 20.30 5.96
C ASN A 119 -12.64 18.96 5.49
N TRP A 120 -13.25 17.86 5.93
CA TRP A 120 -12.89 16.52 5.47
C TRP A 120 -13.76 16.13 4.27
N ALA A 121 -13.13 15.92 3.12
CA ALA A 121 -13.77 15.49 1.88
C ALA A 121 -13.41 14.04 1.55
N GLY A 122 -14.37 13.30 1.00
CA GLY A 122 -14.16 11.92 0.58
C GLY A 122 -15.33 11.01 0.91
N PRO A 123 -15.10 9.69 0.87
CA PRO A 123 -13.80 9.03 0.68
C PRO A 123 -13.18 9.23 -0.72
N VAL A 124 -11.85 9.33 -0.77
CA VAL A 124 -11.01 9.44 -1.97
C VAL A 124 -9.98 8.31 -2.02
N MET A 125 -9.55 7.96 -3.22
CA MET A 125 -8.57 6.92 -3.47
C MET A 125 -7.21 7.51 -3.84
N LEU A 126 -6.26 7.50 -2.91
CA LEU A 126 -4.87 7.85 -3.18
C LEU A 126 -4.16 6.66 -3.85
N THR A 127 -3.78 6.82 -5.11
CA THR A 127 -3.12 5.80 -5.92
C THR A 127 -1.63 6.10 -6.06
N VAL A 128 -0.81 5.14 -5.64
CA VAL A 128 0.65 5.20 -5.74
C VAL A 128 1.18 3.96 -6.47
N LYS A 129 2.29 4.11 -7.18
CA LYS A 129 2.93 3.04 -7.97
C LYS A 129 4.42 2.96 -7.67
N GLY A 130 4.98 1.76 -7.82
CA GLY A 130 6.42 1.52 -7.67
C GLY A 130 6.90 1.72 -6.23
N THR A 131 8.05 2.37 -6.07
CA THR A 131 8.69 2.56 -4.76
C THR A 131 7.87 3.43 -3.80
N ALA A 132 7.09 4.39 -4.30
CA ALA A 132 6.21 5.22 -3.47
C ALA A 132 5.10 4.38 -2.77
N SER A 133 4.78 3.20 -3.29
CA SER A 133 3.89 2.24 -2.60
C SER A 133 4.48 1.76 -1.28
N LYS A 134 5.80 1.54 -1.22
CA LYS A 134 6.49 1.18 0.02
C LYS A 134 6.48 2.34 1.01
N ASP A 135 6.76 3.55 0.51
CA ASP A 135 6.82 4.77 1.32
C ASP A 135 5.45 5.07 1.97
N LEU A 136 4.37 5.07 1.18
CA LEU A 136 3.01 5.29 1.71
C LEU A 136 2.58 4.18 2.69
N SER A 137 2.90 2.92 2.39
CA SER A 137 2.61 1.80 3.30
C SER A 137 3.34 1.96 4.64
N ALA A 138 4.61 2.36 4.62
CA ALA A 138 5.39 2.65 5.82
C ALA A 138 4.79 3.82 6.62
N ALA A 139 4.44 4.92 5.95
CA ALA A 139 3.78 6.07 6.57
C ALA A 139 2.48 5.69 7.29
N VAL A 140 1.60 4.93 6.63
CA VAL A 140 0.35 4.45 7.23
C VAL A 140 0.60 3.53 8.43
N LYS A 141 1.58 2.61 8.34
CA LYS A 141 1.97 1.74 9.46
C LYS A 141 2.49 2.56 10.65
N GLN A 142 3.35 3.54 10.38
CA GLN A 142 3.92 4.41 11.41
C GLN A 142 2.83 5.26 12.09
N HIS A 143 1.88 5.82 11.33
CA HIS A 143 0.72 6.52 11.87
C HIS A 143 -0.11 5.63 12.81
N ARG A 144 -0.45 4.41 12.35
CA ARG A 144 -1.19 3.43 13.17
C ARG A 144 -0.47 3.14 14.49
N ALA A 145 0.85 3.00 14.46
CA ALA A 145 1.64 2.78 15.66
C ALA A 145 1.63 4.00 16.62
N ARG A 146 1.74 5.22 16.08
CA ARG A 146 1.67 6.48 16.86
C ARG A 146 0.31 6.64 17.54
N VAL A 147 -0.79 6.45 16.80
CA VAL A 147 -2.16 6.51 17.36
C VAL A 147 -2.34 5.45 18.44
N ARG A 148 -1.94 4.19 18.17
CA ARG A 148 -2.08 3.11 19.16
C ARG A 148 -1.33 3.42 20.45
N LYS A 149 -0.12 4.00 20.35
CA LYS A 149 0.68 4.43 21.50
C LYS A 149 -0.03 5.55 22.29
N ALA A 150 -0.48 6.61 21.61
CA ALA A 150 -1.09 7.77 22.24
C ALA A 150 -2.45 7.45 22.90
N THR A 151 -3.30 6.69 22.20
CA THR A 151 -4.64 6.31 22.67
C THR A 151 -4.64 5.08 23.58
N ARG A 152 -3.46 4.46 23.77
CA ARG A 152 -3.30 3.16 24.46
C ARG A 152 -4.18 2.05 23.85
N GLY A 153 -4.37 2.10 22.53
CA GLY A 153 -5.18 1.15 21.77
C GLY A 153 -6.69 1.27 21.98
N LYS A 154 -7.17 2.39 22.55
CA LYS A 154 -8.61 2.61 22.79
C LYS A 154 -9.37 3.13 21.58
N ALA A 155 -8.67 3.71 20.61
CA ALA A 155 -9.28 4.25 19.40
C ALA A 155 -8.50 3.77 18.16
N PRO A 156 -9.21 3.50 17.05
CA PRO A 156 -8.58 3.10 15.80
C PRO A 156 -7.89 4.28 15.11
N ALA A 157 -6.88 3.98 14.29
CA ALA A 157 -6.11 5.01 13.57
C ALA A 157 -6.94 5.78 12.53
N CYS A 158 -8.03 5.21 12.04
CA CYS A 158 -8.92 5.88 11.09
C CYS A 158 -9.75 7.02 11.72
N TYR A 159 -9.63 7.29 13.02
CA TYR A 159 -10.24 8.47 13.66
C TYR A 159 -9.27 9.64 13.79
N PHE A 160 -8.04 9.49 13.29
CA PHE A 160 -7.00 10.50 13.43
C PHE A 160 -6.38 10.80 12.09
N SER A 161 -6.18 12.08 11.81
CA SER A 161 -5.49 12.53 10.61
C SER A 161 -3.99 12.25 10.68
N MET A 162 -3.37 12.14 9.51
CA MET A 162 -1.93 12.15 9.32
C MET A 162 -1.58 13.14 8.22
N LEU A 163 -0.46 13.84 8.39
CA LEU A 163 0.11 14.71 7.37
C LEU A 163 1.21 13.95 6.62
N ILE A 164 1.05 13.81 5.31
CA ILE A 164 2.09 13.29 4.43
C ILE A 164 2.58 14.40 3.50
N HIS A 165 3.87 14.38 3.18
CA HIS A 165 4.46 15.33 2.24
C HIS A 165 5.51 14.66 1.36
N THR A 166 5.92 15.37 0.32
CA THR A 166 7.02 14.93 -0.54
C THR A 166 8.35 15.14 0.17
N GLY A 167 9.21 14.13 0.17
CA GLY A 167 10.59 14.26 0.63
C GLY A 167 11.54 14.72 -0.46
N GLU A 168 12.84 14.71 -0.17
CA GLU A 168 13.87 15.11 -1.14
C GLU A 168 13.91 14.15 -2.36
N PRO A 169 13.86 14.67 -3.60
CA PRO A 169 13.97 13.85 -4.80
C PRO A 169 15.32 13.12 -4.86
N LYS A 170 15.28 11.82 -5.17
CA LYS A 170 16.47 10.97 -5.32
C LYS A 170 16.47 10.27 -6.67
N LEU A 171 17.68 10.02 -7.19
CA LEU A 171 17.86 9.21 -8.40
C LEU A 171 17.90 7.73 -8.01
N VAL A 172 17.01 6.93 -8.59
CA VAL A 172 16.92 5.48 -8.36
C VAL A 172 17.05 4.71 -9.67
N GLY A 173 17.57 3.48 -9.60
CA GLY A 173 17.81 2.62 -10.76
C GLY A 173 19.30 2.42 -11.06
N LYS A 174 19.66 1.17 -11.40
CA LYS A 174 21.06 0.75 -11.61
C LYS A 174 21.63 1.21 -12.97
N GLN A 175 20.89 0.99 -14.06
CA GLN A 175 21.33 1.31 -15.43
C GLN A 175 20.72 2.62 -15.96
N GLN A 176 19.41 2.82 -15.74
CA GLN A 176 18.72 4.09 -16.02
C GLN A 176 18.27 4.73 -14.71
N LYS A 177 18.88 5.88 -14.38
CA LYS A 177 18.52 6.66 -13.20
C LYS A 177 17.21 7.42 -13.46
N SER A 178 16.16 7.06 -12.75
CA SER A 178 14.89 7.79 -12.71
C SER A 178 14.84 8.67 -11.48
N ARG A 179 14.38 9.92 -11.63
CA ARG A 179 14.09 10.79 -10.49
C ARG A 179 12.81 10.30 -9.81
N VAL A 180 12.90 10.06 -8.50
CA VAL A 180 11.78 9.64 -7.67
C VAL A 180 11.74 10.50 -6.43
N THR A 181 10.56 11.02 -6.15
CA THR A 181 10.27 11.74 -4.92
C THR A 181 9.62 10.75 -3.94
N PRO A 182 10.13 10.60 -2.71
CA PRO A 182 9.52 9.72 -1.71
C PRO A 182 8.32 10.40 -1.03
N ILE A 183 7.42 9.59 -0.48
CA ILE A 183 6.35 10.05 0.41
C ILE A 183 6.84 9.94 1.84
N VAL A 184 6.69 11.00 2.63
CA VAL A 184 7.17 11.08 4.01
C VAL A 184 5.97 11.38 4.92
N LEU A 185 5.87 10.66 6.05
CA LEU A 185 4.97 11.01 7.14
C LEU A 185 5.62 12.13 7.94
N ASP A 186 4.89 13.21 8.19
CA ASP A 186 5.36 14.29 9.06
C ASP A 186 5.73 13.73 10.45
N GLU A 187 6.95 14.00 10.93
CA GLU A 187 7.49 13.46 12.17
C GLU A 187 7.28 14.37 13.39
N GLY A 188 6.42 15.38 13.27
CA GLY A 188 6.01 16.21 14.39
C GLY A 188 5.47 15.40 15.57
N GLU A 189 5.46 16.02 16.75
CA GLU A 189 4.88 15.40 17.95
C GLU A 189 3.40 15.10 17.69
N PHE A 190 3.03 13.81 17.80
CA PHE A 190 1.66 13.39 17.60
C PHE A 190 0.80 13.74 18.82
N ASP A 191 -0.07 14.73 18.65
CA ASP A 191 -1.12 15.08 19.61
C ASP A 191 -2.47 14.47 19.17
N PRO A 192 -3.02 13.49 19.91
CA PRO A 192 -4.30 12.88 19.56
C PRO A 192 -5.47 13.87 19.59
N ASP A 193 -5.43 14.91 20.43
CA ASP A 193 -6.54 15.86 20.54
C ASP A 193 -6.60 16.77 19.30
N SER A 194 -5.44 17.19 18.81
CA SER A 194 -5.34 17.96 17.56
C SER A 194 -5.58 17.12 16.31
N ALA A 195 -5.14 15.86 16.30
CA ALA A 195 -5.29 14.96 15.15
C ALA A 195 -6.67 14.30 15.05
N TYR A 196 -7.50 14.36 16.11
CA TYR A 196 -8.82 13.75 16.09
C TYR A 196 -9.73 14.44 15.07
N VAL A 197 -10.38 13.64 14.24
CA VAL A 197 -11.15 14.15 13.08
C VAL A 197 -12.52 14.73 13.45
N GLY A 198 -12.94 14.53 14.70
CA GLY A 198 -14.25 14.91 15.21
C GLY A 198 -15.29 13.79 15.11
N ASP A 199 -16.25 13.81 16.04
CA ASP A 199 -17.26 12.75 16.20
C ASP A 199 -18.07 12.52 14.93
N ALA A 200 -18.46 13.60 14.23
CA ALA A 200 -19.27 13.51 13.02
C ALA A 200 -18.60 12.67 11.91
N LEU A 201 -17.28 12.79 11.72
CA LEU A 201 -16.58 11.98 10.73
C LEU A 201 -16.31 10.57 11.26
N ALA A 202 -15.97 10.42 12.55
CA ALA A 202 -15.78 9.11 13.16
C ALA A 202 -17.04 8.24 13.05
N ASP A 203 -18.22 8.81 13.35
CA ASP A 203 -19.53 8.13 13.23
C ASP A 203 -19.82 7.72 11.78
N ARG A 204 -19.53 8.59 10.81
CA ARG A 204 -19.66 8.26 9.38
C ARG A 204 -18.74 7.09 8.99
N ILE A 205 -17.50 7.11 9.47
CA ILE A 205 -16.54 6.02 9.22
C ILE A 205 -17.06 4.70 9.79
N GLU A 206 -17.62 4.70 11.00
CA GLU A 206 -18.23 3.51 11.60
C GLU A 206 -19.41 3.00 10.77
N GLN A 207 -20.30 3.90 10.34
CA GLN A 207 -21.48 3.56 9.54
C GLN A 207 -21.12 2.90 8.20
N GLU A 208 -20.06 3.38 7.54
CA GLU A 208 -19.65 2.93 6.20
C GLU A 208 -18.54 1.86 6.24
N TRP A 209 -18.10 1.43 7.44
CA TRP A 209 -16.92 0.57 7.60
C TRP A 209 -16.99 -0.75 6.82
N GLU A 210 -18.16 -1.37 6.75
CA GLU A 210 -18.35 -2.62 6.01
C GLU A 210 -18.14 -2.45 4.50
N GLU A 211 -18.50 -1.28 3.94
CA GLU A 211 -18.27 -0.97 2.54
C GLU A 211 -16.77 -0.79 2.25
N TYR A 212 -16.06 -0.07 3.13
CA TYR A 212 -14.62 0.12 2.99
C TYR A 212 -13.85 -1.20 3.07
N LYS A 213 -14.28 -2.13 3.92
CA LYS A 213 -13.71 -3.49 3.97
C LYS A 213 -13.93 -4.25 2.66
N ARG A 214 -15.14 -4.24 2.12
CA ARG A 214 -15.43 -4.88 0.81
C ARG A 214 -14.58 -4.28 -0.30
N TRP A 215 -14.41 -2.97 -0.32
CA TRP A 215 -13.54 -2.29 -1.29
C TRP A 215 -12.07 -2.74 -1.18
N ALA A 216 -11.57 -2.90 0.04
CA ALA A 216 -10.20 -3.38 0.28
C ALA A 216 -10.02 -4.85 -0.10
N GLU A 217 -11.05 -5.68 0.11
CA GLU A 217 -11.06 -7.11 -0.22
C GLU A 217 -11.27 -7.39 -1.71
N ALA A 218 -11.82 -6.44 -2.47
CA ALA A 218 -12.07 -6.58 -3.91
C ALA A 218 -10.81 -6.94 -4.74
N TRP A 219 -9.62 -6.56 -4.26
CA TRP A 219 -8.36 -6.94 -4.92
C TRP A 219 -7.77 -8.26 -4.42
N LYS A 220 -8.28 -8.83 -3.32
CA LYS A 220 -7.83 -10.11 -2.77
C LYS A 220 -8.49 -11.31 -3.44
N ASN A 221 -9.72 -11.15 -3.94
CA ASN A 221 -10.51 -12.22 -4.57
C ASN A 221 -10.79 -11.87 -6.04
N PRO A 222 -10.08 -12.45 -7.03
CA PRO A 222 -10.44 -12.26 -8.42
C PRO A 222 -11.83 -12.87 -8.69
N GLY A 223 -12.62 -12.24 -9.57
CA GLY A 223 -13.79 -12.87 -10.15
C GLY A 223 -13.41 -14.16 -10.91
N PRO A 224 -14.39 -15.01 -11.28
CA PRO A 224 -14.16 -16.34 -11.85
C PRO A 224 -13.35 -16.36 -13.16
N ASN A 225 -13.20 -15.21 -13.83
CA ASN A 225 -12.25 -15.02 -14.92
C ASN A 225 -11.26 -13.95 -14.45
N GLY A 226 -10.13 -14.36 -13.86
CA GLY A 226 -9.11 -13.45 -13.35
C GLY A 226 -8.89 -12.27 -14.30
N GLU A 227 -8.74 -11.06 -13.76
CA GLU A 227 -8.44 -9.85 -14.54
C GLU A 227 -7.11 -10.04 -15.30
N GLY A 228 -7.18 -10.72 -16.45
CA GLY A 228 -6.14 -11.08 -17.43
C GLY A 228 -5.27 -12.30 -17.05
N GLU A 229 -5.42 -13.42 -17.78
CA GLU A 229 -4.28 -14.32 -18.03
C GLU A 229 -3.41 -13.67 -19.10
N ILE A 230 -2.13 -13.43 -18.81
CA ILE A 230 -1.15 -13.16 -19.86
C ILE A 230 -0.79 -14.55 -20.41
N SER A 231 -1.19 -14.85 -21.66
CA SER A 231 -0.85 -16.11 -22.29
C SER A 231 0.67 -16.26 -22.44
N GLU A 232 1.19 -17.46 -22.21
CA GLU A 232 2.62 -17.80 -22.30
C GLU A 232 3.23 -17.45 -23.68
N GLU A 233 2.43 -17.29 -24.73
CA GLU A 233 2.88 -16.90 -26.08
C GLU A 233 3.42 -15.45 -26.16
N ASP A 234 2.99 -14.52 -25.29
CA ASP A 234 3.50 -13.14 -25.27
C ASP A 234 4.74 -12.97 -24.35
N ALA A 235 5.15 -14.03 -23.65
CA ALA A 235 6.30 -14.04 -22.74
C ALA A 235 7.62 -14.48 -23.39
N GLU A 236 7.62 -14.89 -24.66
CA GLU A 236 8.80 -15.47 -25.30
C GLU A 236 9.80 -14.45 -25.91
N GLU A 237 9.46 -13.16 -26.06
CA GLU A 237 10.41 -12.18 -26.61
C GLU A 237 11.11 -11.35 -25.53
N THR A 238 11.92 -12.04 -24.72
CA THR A 238 13.18 -11.61 -24.05
C THR A 238 13.36 -12.35 -22.73
N THR A 239 13.52 -13.67 -22.80
CA THR A 239 14.04 -14.45 -21.67
C THR A 239 15.57 -14.48 -21.73
N PRO A 240 16.31 -13.81 -20.83
CA PRO A 240 17.53 -14.40 -20.32
C PRO A 240 17.14 -15.48 -19.31
N LYS A 241 17.46 -16.72 -19.67
CA LYS A 241 17.44 -17.96 -18.87
C LYS A 241 17.24 -17.81 -17.35
N GLY A 242 16.10 -18.32 -16.89
CA GLY A 242 16.00 -19.22 -15.73
C GLY A 242 15.95 -18.57 -14.35
N LEU A 243 14.73 -18.31 -13.84
CA LEU A 243 14.47 -18.39 -12.41
C LEU A 243 13.98 -19.81 -12.08
N PRO A 244 14.57 -20.49 -11.08
CA PRO A 244 14.20 -21.86 -10.76
C PRO A 244 12.82 -21.91 -10.10
N GLU A 245 12.01 -22.86 -10.55
CA GLU A 245 10.69 -23.30 -10.03
C GLU A 245 10.58 -23.29 -8.49
N ARG A 246 11.71 -23.51 -7.79
CA ARG A 246 11.88 -23.49 -6.34
C ARG A 246 11.57 -22.16 -5.64
N ALA A 247 11.57 -21.03 -6.36
CA ALA A 247 11.31 -19.70 -5.79
C ALA A 247 9.81 -19.42 -5.56
N VAL A 248 8.92 -20.13 -6.26
CA VAL A 248 7.45 -19.99 -6.12
C VAL A 248 6.94 -20.85 -4.96
N GLU A 249 7.48 -22.08 -4.80
CA GLU A 249 7.18 -22.96 -3.66
C GLU A 249 7.57 -22.30 -2.31
N THR A 250 8.69 -21.57 -2.28
CA THR A 250 9.22 -20.99 -1.03
C THR A 250 8.41 -19.83 -0.44
N TYR A 251 7.59 -19.10 -1.23
CA TYR A 251 6.78 -17.99 -0.69
C TYR A 251 5.44 -18.45 -0.11
N GLN A 252 4.79 -19.44 -0.74
CA GLN A 252 3.58 -20.05 -0.19
C GLN A 252 3.91 -20.84 1.08
N GLU A 253 5.00 -21.61 1.08
CA GLU A 253 5.53 -22.26 2.29
C GLU A 253 5.82 -21.25 3.40
N PHE A 254 6.37 -20.08 3.06
CA PHE A 254 6.62 -19.02 4.05
C PHE A 254 5.33 -18.42 4.64
N GLN A 255 4.30 -18.18 3.82
CA GLN A 255 2.99 -17.70 4.33
C GLN A 255 2.28 -18.76 5.19
N GLU A 256 2.42 -20.04 4.84
CA GLU A 256 1.92 -21.16 5.64
C GLU A 256 2.66 -21.22 6.99
N TRP A 257 3.97 -21.02 7.00
CA TRP A 257 4.78 -20.94 8.23
C TRP A 257 4.36 -19.79 9.14
N LEU A 258 4.10 -18.60 8.60
CA LEU A 258 3.64 -17.45 9.41
C LEU A 258 2.24 -17.68 10.01
N SER A 259 1.44 -18.57 9.42
CA SER A 259 0.11 -18.93 9.91
C SER A 259 0.15 -20.00 11.03
N VAL A 260 1.30 -20.61 11.30
CA VAL A 260 1.46 -21.62 12.35
C VAL A 260 1.24 -20.98 13.72
N ARG A 261 0.32 -21.57 14.50
CA ARG A 261 -0.02 -21.12 15.85
C ARG A 261 1.08 -21.45 16.85
N LEU A 262 1.28 -20.55 17.81
CA LEU A 262 2.17 -20.83 18.94
C LEU A 262 1.62 -22.01 19.74
N PRO A 263 2.49 -22.97 20.14
CA PRO A 263 2.07 -24.16 20.87
C PRO A 263 1.78 -23.89 22.36
N PHE A 264 1.84 -22.61 22.78
CA PHE A 264 1.56 -22.17 24.13
C PHE A 264 0.97 -20.75 24.11
N ARG A 265 0.22 -20.44 25.16
CA ARG A 265 -0.35 -19.11 25.37
C ARG A 265 0.76 -18.12 25.73
N SER A 266 0.97 -17.13 24.89
CA SER A 266 1.85 -16.01 25.22
C SER A 266 1.09 -14.98 26.06
N GLN A 267 1.73 -14.47 27.12
CA GLN A 267 1.19 -13.32 27.85
C GLN A 267 1.28 -12.03 27.02
N LYS A 268 2.26 -11.94 26.10
CA LYS A 268 2.50 -10.78 25.24
C LYS A 268 1.63 -10.80 23.98
N TYR A 269 1.43 -11.97 23.38
CA TYR A 269 0.77 -12.12 22.06
C TYR A 269 -0.63 -12.77 22.13
N GLY A 270 -1.03 -13.31 23.28
CA GLY A 270 -2.35 -13.94 23.45
C GLY A 270 -2.35 -15.45 23.19
N ALA A 271 -3.55 -16.05 23.21
CA ALA A 271 -3.75 -17.49 23.11
C ALA A 271 -3.79 -18.02 21.67
N GLU A 272 -4.09 -17.14 20.71
CA GLU A 272 -4.26 -17.47 19.29
C GLU A 272 -3.09 -16.94 18.44
N ALA A 273 -1.99 -16.53 19.08
CA ALA A 273 -0.86 -15.93 18.42
C ALA A 273 -0.21 -16.91 17.43
N THR A 274 0.29 -16.39 16.32
CA THR A 274 1.03 -17.13 15.30
C THR A 274 2.50 -16.75 15.27
N ILE A 275 3.29 -17.49 14.50
CA ILE A 275 4.68 -17.11 14.18
C ILE A 275 4.70 -15.79 13.41
N GLY A 276 3.69 -15.52 12.58
CA GLY A 276 3.45 -14.24 11.93
C GLY A 276 3.39 -13.07 12.90
N ASP A 277 2.69 -13.21 14.03
CA ASP A 277 2.61 -12.14 15.04
C ASP A 277 3.98 -11.80 15.66
N LEU A 278 4.86 -12.79 15.79
CA LEU A 278 6.22 -12.61 16.30
C LEU A 278 7.13 -11.98 15.22
N TYR A 279 6.99 -12.44 13.98
CA TYR A 279 7.70 -11.93 12.81
C TYR A 279 7.36 -10.47 12.53
N ASP A 280 6.07 -10.12 12.51
CA ASP A 280 5.56 -8.76 12.28
C ASP A 280 5.97 -7.80 13.41
N ALA A 281 6.15 -8.32 14.62
CA ALA A 281 6.66 -7.56 15.76
C ALA A 281 8.19 -7.39 15.76
N GLY A 282 8.91 -8.06 14.85
CA GLY A 282 10.37 -8.10 14.84
C GLY A 282 10.97 -8.71 16.11
N ASP A 283 10.24 -9.60 16.80
CA ASP A 283 10.63 -10.11 18.11
C ASP A 283 11.58 -11.32 17.98
N VAL A 284 12.81 -11.02 17.56
CA VAL A 284 13.90 -11.99 17.34
C VAL A 284 14.14 -12.86 18.59
N GLU A 285 14.07 -12.27 19.78
CA GLU A 285 14.29 -13.00 21.03
C GLU A 285 13.15 -13.98 21.33
N ALA A 286 11.90 -13.60 21.06
CA ALA A 286 10.77 -14.53 21.18
C ALA A 286 10.86 -15.69 20.16
N LEU A 287 11.31 -15.42 18.93
CA LEU A 287 11.51 -16.46 17.92
C LEU A 287 12.65 -17.42 18.31
N LYS A 288 13.79 -16.91 18.79
CA LYS A 288 14.90 -17.73 19.31
C LYS A 288 14.46 -18.60 20.50
N ALA A 289 13.69 -18.03 21.42
CA ALA A 289 13.13 -18.77 22.55
C ALA A 289 12.16 -19.88 22.10
N LEU A 290 11.36 -19.62 21.06
CA LEU A 290 10.45 -20.62 20.46
C LEU A 290 11.23 -21.77 19.82
N VAL A 291 12.29 -21.48 19.07
CA VAL A 291 13.18 -22.51 18.49
C VAL A 291 13.80 -23.38 19.58
N ALA A 292 14.38 -22.78 20.62
CA ALA A 292 14.97 -23.51 21.75
C ALA A 292 13.94 -24.36 22.50
N TRP A 293 12.69 -23.88 22.62
CA TRP A 293 11.60 -24.62 23.23
C TRP A 293 11.18 -25.85 22.40
N CYS A 294 11.15 -25.72 21.07
CA CYS A 294 10.85 -26.81 20.15
C CYS A 294 11.96 -27.87 20.07
N GLU A 295 13.23 -27.49 20.28
CA GLU A 295 14.35 -28.45 20.32
C GLU A 295 14.23 -29.49 21.42
N GLN A 296 13.60 -29.11 22.54
CA GLN A 296 13.31 -30.03 23.64
C GLN A 296 12.04 -30.87 23.38
N ARG A 297 11.32 -30.62 22.28
CA ARG A 297 9.99 -31.19 21.99
C ARG A 297 9.85 -31.56 20.50
N PRO A 298 10.33 -32.74 20.09
CA PRO A 298 10.33 -33.18 18.68
C PRO A 298 8.96 -33.18 17.98
N ARG A 299 7.86 -33.21 18.75
CA ARG A 299 6.48 -33.16 18.22
C ARG A 299 6.06 -31.81 17.63
N HIS A 300 6.90 -30.78 17.72
CA HIS A 300 6.66 -29.42 17.19
C HIS A 300 7.72 -29.03 16.15
N ALA A 301 8.12 -29.99 15.31
CA ALA A 301 9.14 -29.80 14.28
C ALA A 301 8.71 -28.77 13.22
N ASP A 302 7.43 -28.77 12.87
CA ASP A 302 6.74 -27.80 12.02
C ASP A 302 6.84 -26.36 12.57
N VAL A 303 6.57 -26.18 13.86
CA VAL A 303 6.70 -24.88 14.55
C VAL A 303 8.17 -24.43 14.58
N LYS A 304 9.10 -25.37 14.77
CA LYS A 304 10.55 -25.09 14.78
C LYS A 304 11.00 -24.56 13.41
N GLU A 305 10.61 -25.25 12.33
CA GLU A 305 10.98 -24.91 10.96
C GLU A 305 10.43 -23.53 10.57
N ALA A 306 9.15 -23.29 10.86
CA ALA A 306 8.52 -21.99 10.63
C ALA A 306 9.18 -20.85 11.42
N ALA A 307 9.58 -21.08 12.68
CA ALA A 307 10.27 -20.08 13.49
C ALA A 307 11.70 -19.79 13.01
N LEU A 308 12.42 -20.81 12.52
CA LEU A 308 13.74 -20.66 11.89
C LEU A 308 13.67 -19.86 10.59
N ALA A 309 12.67 -20.14 9.75
CA ALA A 309 12.45 -19.40 8.52
C ALA A 309 12.11 -17.92 8.78
N ALA A 310 11.28 -17.65 9.80
CA ALA A 310 10.99 -16.28 10.23
C ALA A 310 12.25 -15.54 10.74
N LEU A 311 13.13 -16.22 11.48
CA LEU A 311 14.42 -15.66 11.92
C LEU A 311 15.34 -15.36 10.74
N GLU A 312 15.51 -16.32 9.83
CA GLU A 312 16.36 -16.14 8.65
C GLU A 312 15.86 -14.98 7.77
N ALA A 313 14.55 -14.82 7.63
CA ALA A 313 13.94 -13.71 6.91
C ALA A 313 14.17 -12.34 7.60
N LEU A 314 14.13 -12.28 8.94
CA LEU A 314 14.45 -11.06 9.69
C LEU A 314 15.95 -10.71 9.62
N GLU A 315 16.83 -11.71 9.74
CA GLU A 315 18.28 -11.53 9.67
C GLU A 315 18.74 -11.09 8.26
N LYS A 316 18.12 -11.64 7.21
CA LYS A 316 18.33 -11.17 5.82
C LYS A 316 17.75 -9.77 5.57
N GLY A 317 16.70 -9.40 6.31
CA GLY A 317 16.07 -8.08 6.23
C GLY A 317 16.88 -6.95 6.88
N ASP A 318 17.65 -7.26 7.92
CA ASP A 318 18.46 -6.28 8.68
C ASP A 318 19.96 -6.24 8.28
N GLY A 319 20.44 -7.19 7.46
CA GLY A 319 21.88 -7.35 7.15
C GLY A 319 22.28 -7.54 5.69
N GLY A 320 21.39 -7.37 4.71
CA GLY A 320 21.69 -7.63 3.30
C GLY A 320 22.30 -6.46 2.54
N GLU A 321 23.62 -6.26 2.65
CA GLU A 321 24.41 -5.86 1.47
C GLU A 321 24.04 -6.88 0.38
N ALA A 322 23.45 -6.39 -0.71
CA ALA A 322 23.15 -7.22 -1.85
C ALA A 322 24.46 -7.79 -2.38
N GLU A 323 24.75 -9.06 -2.07
CA GLU A 323 25.74 -9.82 -2.82
C GLU A 323 25.37 -9.69 -4.30
N GLU A 324 26.33 -9.18 -5.05
CA GLU A 324 26.29 -8.92 -6.46
C GLU A 324 25.78 -10.15 -7.22
N ILE A 325 24.52 -10.11 -7.65
CA ILE A 325 24.07 -10.91 -8.79
C ILE A 325 24.33 -10.05 -10.03
N PRO A 326 25.18 -10.51 -10.96
CA PRO A 326 25.65 -9.68 -12.07
C PRO A 326 24.62 -9.65 -13.19
N PHE A 327 23.88 -8.55 -13.34
CA PHE A 327 23.27 -8.09 -14.61
C PHE A 327 23.02 -6.57 -14.56
#